data_AF-A0A957EBH6-F1
#
_entry.id   AF-A0A957EBH6-F1
#
_cell.length_a   1.000
_cell.length_b   1.000
_cell.length_c   1.000
_cell.angle_alpha   90.00
_cell.angle_beta   90.00
_cell.angle_gamma   90.00
#
_symmetry.space_group_name_H-M   'P 1'
#
loop_
_entity.id
_entity.type
_entity.pdbx_description
1 polymer ?
#
loop_
_entity_poly.entity_id
_entity_poly.type
_entity_poly.pdbx_seq_one_letter_code
_entity_poly.pdbx_strand_id
1 'polypeptide(L)'
;MCQFVQQHLPDFLHRGLTAVEHRQVQAHLAQCNSCAQCVQEARLLDNDLQAEADRYQPRLSRDASLRIQNQVYKRMQRSLVWQRTGQVIRLSTAVAALVLIVAGSFLFGRFWLPNLSTPVGDELTASETLATGESISLPEAPLPHPTAVPTARPAIAEPEPVATTGNGRVSAWQSWTSAAPGQSPEELAATIMDAALARDEAFLDDLFVGMGAAQQPTTQLWLRVGSRCSQPLATDNFLFTRRAIPLLTVTSVSIWYDQHLVGEIKMRQIDGEWFTTFTRTPSVNP
;
A
#
# COMPACT_ATOMS: atom_id res chain seq x y z
N MET A 1 3.69 -14.28 3.68
CA MET A 1 2.22 -14.05 3.69
C MET A 1 1.80 -13.61 2.29
N CYS A 2 0.67 -14.06 1.76
CA CYS A 2 0.19 -13.67 0.43
C CYS A 2 -0.20 -12.18 0.40
N GLN A 3 0.14 -11.47 -0.69
CA GLN A 3 -0.14 -10.04 -0.86
C GLN A 3 -1.63 -9.73 -0.77
N PHE A 4 -2.50 -10.58 -1.34
CA PHE A 4 -3.95 -10.45 -1.24
C PHE A 4 -4.44 -10.41 0.21
N VAL A 5 -4.00 -11.36 1.04
CA VAL A 5 -4.36 -11.37 2.46
C VAL A 5 -3.73 -10.19 3.19
N GLN A 6 -2.50 -9.80 2.84
CA GLN A 6 -1.80 -8.69 3.47
C GLN A 6 -2.51 -7.34 3.26
N GLN A 7 -2.96 -7.07 2.04
CA GLN A 7 -3.67 -5.83 1.70
C GLN A 7 -5.04 -5.76 2.41
N HIS A 8 -5.71 -6.90 2.54
CA HIS A 8 -7.03 -6.98 3.18
C HIS A 8 -6.98 -7.30 4.68
N LEU A 9 -5.81 -7.51 5.28
CA LEU A 9 -5.68 -7.97 6.66
C LEU A 9 -6.29 -6.98 7.67
N PRO A 10 -6.02 -5.67 7.62
CA PRO A 10 -6.59 -4.72 8.59
C PRO A 10 -8.11 -4.69 8.51
N ASP A 11 -8.66 -4.61 7.30
CA ASP A 11 -10.11 -4.60 7.07
C ASP A 11 -10.76 -5.93 7.43
N PHE A 12 -10.06 -7.05 7.23
CA PHE A 12 -10.54 -8.38 7.61
C PHE A 12 -10.63 -8.51 9.14
N LEU A 13 -9.64 -7.99 9.88
CA LEU A 13 -9.63 -8.02 11.35
C LEU A 13 -10.71 -7.11 11.94
N HIS A 14 -10.89 -5.90 11.39
CA HIS A 14 -11.84 -4.91 11.90
C HIS A 14 -13.23 -4.96 11.23
N ARG A 15 -13.53 -6.01 10.45
CA ARG A 15 -14.80 -6.20 9.73
C ARG A 15 -15.14 -5.06 8.76
N GLY A 16 -14.13 -4.42 8.18
CA GLY A 16 -14.25 -3.37 7.17
C GLY A 16 -14.50 -3.89 5.74
N LEU A 17 -14.31 -5.19 5.50
CA LEU A 17 -14.52 -5.80 4.18
C LEU A 17 -16.00 -5.97 3.82
N THR A 18 -16.28 -5.91 2.51
CA THR A 18 -17.59 -6.32 1.98
C THR A 18 -17.82 -7.83 2.17
N ALA A 19 -19.08 -8.27 2.11
CA ALA A 19 -19.42 -9.69 2.26
C ALA A 19 -18.77 -10.59 1.17
N VAL A 20 -18.51 -10.04 -0.02
CA VAL A 20 -17.86 -10.76 -1.13
C VAL A 20 -16.37 -10.94 -0.83
N GLU A 21 -15.68 -9.85 -0.48
CA GLU A 21 -14.25 -9.88 -0.13
C GLU A 21 -13.98 -10.77 1.09
N HIS A 22 -14.85 -10.70 2.09
CA HIS A 22 -14.73 -11.57 3.27
C HIS A 22 -14.79 -13.06 2.88
N ARG A 23 -15.69 -13.45 1.97
CA ARG A 23 -15.76 -14.84 1.48
C ARG A 23 -14.52 -15.23 0.68
N GLN A 24 -13.98 -14.32 -0.13
CA GLN A 24 -12.77 -14.57 -0.91
C GLN A 24 -11.54 -14.76 -0.01
N VAL A 25 -11.34 -13.89 0.97
CA VAL A 25 -10.26 -14.03 1.96
C VAL A 25 -10.45 -15.34 2.74
N GLN A 26 -11.66 -15.64 3.20
CA GLN A 26 -11.92 -16.87 3.95
C GLN A 26 -11.70 -18.14 3.12
N ALA A 27 -12.06 -18.14 1.83
CA ALA A 27 -11.76 -19.23 0.91
C ALA A 27 -10.25 -19.41 0.71
N HIS A 28 -9.50 -18.30 0.60
CA HIS A 28 -8.04 -18.35 0.51
C HIS A 28 -7.40 -18.91 1.79
N LEU A 29 -7.86 -18.49 2.96
CA LEU A 29 -7.35 -18.99 4.24
C LEU A 29 -7.62 -20.49 4.42
N ALA A 30 -8.70 -21.02 3.84
CA ALA A 30 -8.97 -22.46 3.85
C ALA A 30 -7.99 -23.26 2.97
N GLN A 31 -7.37 -22.63 1.98
CA GLN A 31 -6.43 -23.26 1.04
C GLN A 31 -4.97 -23.02 1.40
N CYS A 32 -4.66 -21.97 2.16
CA CYS A 32 -3.31 -21.53 2.46
C CYS A 32 -3.05 -21.49 3.97
N ASN A 33 -2.49 -22.58 4.52
CA ASN A 33 -2.20 -22.73 5.94
C ASN A 33 -1.27 -21.64 6.50
N SER A 34 -0.29 -21.18 5.72
CA SER A 34 0.63 -20.13 6.16
C SER A 34 -0.08 -18.78 6.34
N CYS A 35 -0.99 -18.42 5.44
CA CYS A 35 -1.85 -17.25 5.60
C CYS A 35 -2.82 -17.41 6.78
N ALA A 36 -3.40 -18.60 6.95
CA ALA A 36 -4.27 -18.89 8.09
C ALA A 36 -3.55 -18.70 9.43
N GLN A 37 -2.31 -19.19 9.54
CA GLN A 37 -1.48 -19.00 10.73
C GLN A 37 -1.13 -17.53 10.95
N CYS A 38 -0.71 -16.80 9.91
CA CYS A 38 -0.41 -15.36 10.03
C CYS A 38 -1.63 -14.55 10.50
N VAL A 39 -2.83 -14.85 9.96
CA VAL A 39 -4.07 -14.19 10.40
C VAL A 39 -4.39 -14.53 11.86
N GLN A 40 -4.13 -15.76 12.30
CA GLN A 40 -4.34 -16.17 13.68
C GLN A 40 -3.39 -15.43 14.64
N GLU A 41 -2.11 -15.32 14.28
CA GLU A 41 -1.11 -14.54 15.04
C GLU A 41 -1.50 -13.06 15.11
N ALA A 42 -1.94 -12.48 13.99
CA ALA A 42 -2.41 -11.10 13.96
C ALA A 42 -3.65 -10.88 14.85
N ARG A 43 -4.58 -11.84 14.92
CA ARG A 43 -5.74 -11.78 15.83
C ARG A 43 -5.33 -11.84 17.30
N LEU A 44 -4.34 -12.66 17.64
CA LEU A 44 -3.82 -12.73 19.02
C LEU A 44 -3.18 -11.40 19.41
N LEU A 45 -2.35 -10.84 18.52
CA LEU A 45 -1.74 -9.53 18.75
C LEU A 45 -2.77 -8.41 18.89
N ASP A 46 -3.79 -8.39 18.03
CA ASP A 46 -4.88 -7.39 18.09
C ASP A 46 -5.66 -7.49 19.42
N ASN A 47 -5.94 -8.72 19.88
CA ASN A 47 -6.58 -8.94 21.18
C ASN A 47 -5.68 -8.48 22.35
N ASP A 48 -4.38 -8.74 22.29
CA ASP A 48 -3.43 -8.29 23.32
C ASP A 48 -3.31 -6.76 23.34
N LEU A 49 -3.24 -6.13 22.17
CA LEU A 49 -3.24 -4.67 22.03
C LEU A 49 -4.54 -4.06 22.53
N GLN A 50 -5.69 -4.68 22.25
CA GLN A 50 -6.98 -4.25 22.76
C GLN A 50 -7.04 -4.40 24.29
N ALA A 51 -6.58 -5.52 24.84
CA ALA A 51 -6.55 -5.74 26.29
C ALA A 51 -5.64 -4.73 27.00
N GLU A 52 -4.50 -4.39 26.39
CA GLU A 52 -3.58 -3.39 26.93
C GLU A 52 -4.17 -1.97 26.78
N ALA A 53 -4.82 -1.66 25.66
CA ALA A 53 -5.54 -0.41 25.47
C ALA A 53 -6.67 -0.25 26.50
N ASP A 54 -7.40 -1.32 26.82
CA ASP A 54 -8.47 -1.33 27.82
C ASP A 54 -7.93 -1.09 29.24
N ARG A 55 -6.67 -1.46 29.52
CA ARG A 55 -6.00 -1.14 30.81
C ARG A 55 -5.69 0.35 30.93
N TYR A 56 -5.26 0.99 29.84
CA TYR A 56 -4.87 2.41 29.84
C TYR A 56 -6.00 3.36 29.49
N GLN A 57 -7.10 2.88 28.92
CA GLN A 57 -8.25 3.73 28.66
C GLN A 57 -8.88 4.14 30.00
N PRO A 58 -8.86 5.45 30.34
CA PRO A 58 -9.61 5.91 31.49
C PRO A 58 -11.08 5.58 31.22
N ARG A 59 -11.67 4.74 32.08
CA ARG A 59 -13.12 4.48 32.04
C ARG A 59 -13.80 5.84 31.94
N LEU A 60 -14.47 6.10 30.82
CA LEU A 60 -15.29 7.30 30.64
C LEU A 60 -16.12 7.45 31.92
N SER A 61 -15.99 8.60 32.59
CA SER A 61 -16.76 8.83 33.81
C SER A 61 -18.23 8.54 33.52
N ARG A 62 -18.97 8.04 34.50
CA ARG A 62 -20.39 7.68 34.34
C ARG A 62 -21.20 8.83 33.70
N ASP A 63 -20.83 10.07 33.98
CA ASP A 63 -21.44 11.27 33.39
C ASP A 63 -21.05 11.50 31.93
N ALA A 64 -19.81 11.16 31.54
CA ALA A 64 -19.40 11.18 30.13
C ALA A 64 -20.11 10.08 29.33
N SER A 65 -20.22 8.86 29.87
CA SER A 65 -20.94 7.76 29.22
C SER A 65 -22.43 8.08 29.06
N LEU A 66 -23.08 8.64 30.08
CA LEU A 66 -24.49 9.06 30.00
C LEU A 66 -24.70 10.20 29.00
N ARG A 67 -23.76 11.15 28.88
CA ARG A 67 -23.83 12.22 27.86
C ARG A 67 -23.73 11.67 26.45
N ILE A 68 -22.79 10.74 26.21
CA ILE A 68 -22.64 10.08 24.91
C ILE A 68 -23.88 9.25 24.59
N GLN A 69 -24.38 8.44 25.53
CA GLN A 69 -25.61 7.65 25.34
C GLN A 69 -26.81 8.55 25.03
N ASN A 70 -27.00 9.65 25.75
CA ASN A 70 -28.08 10.61 25.47
C ASN A 70 -27.94 11.26 24.09
N GLN A 71 -26.73 11.57 23.64
CA GLN A 71 -26.49 12.12 22.29
C GLN A 71 -26.78 11.08 21.20
N VAL A 72 -26.34 9.83 21.38
CA VAL A 72 -26.60 8.73 20.44
C VAL A 72 -28.10 8.43 20.39
N TYR A 73 -28.76 8.33 21.55
CA TYR A 73 -30.20 8.10 21.64
C TYR A 73 -31.00 9.22 20.95
N LYS A 74 -30.64 10.49 21.16
CA LYS A 74 -31.26 11.62 20.46
C LYS A 74 -31.07 11.56 18.94
N ARG A 75 -29.89 11.15 18.45
CA ARG A 75 -29.64 10.98 17.00
C ARG A 75 -30.45 9.82 16.42
N MET A 76 -30.50 8.69 17.12
CA MET A 76 -31.28 7.51 16.72
C MET A 76 -32.80 7.79 16.74
N GLN A 77 -33.28 8.53 17.73
CA GLN A 77 -34.69 8.94 17.77
C GLN A 77 -35.04 9.87 16.61
N ARG A 78 -34.13 10.79 16.24
CA ARG A 78 -34.31 11.64 15.06
C ARG A 78 -34.32 10.85 13.76
N SER A 79 -33.44 9.84 13.60
CA SER A 79 -33.43 9.01 12.38
C SER A 79 -34.69 8.16 12.26
N LEU A 80 -35.20 7.59 13.37
CA LEU A 80 -36.47 6.86 13.38
C LEU A 80 -37.67 7.75 13.07
N VAL A 81 -37.70 8.99 13.58
CA VAL A 81 -38.74 9.96 13.25
C VAL A 81 -38.67 10.36 11.78
N TRP A 82 -37.46 10.62 11.25
CA TRP A 82 -37.25 10.95 9.83
C TRP A 82 -37.63 9.81 8.89
N GLN A 83 -37.41 8.57 9.29
CA GLN A 83 -37.79 7.40 8.51
C GLN A 83 -39.32 7.25 8.43
N ARG A 84 -40.03 7.57 9.51
CA ARG A 84 -41.51 7.59 9.51
C ARG A 84 -42.09 8.77 8.72
N THR A 85 -41.54 9.97 8.85
CA THR A 85 -42.02 11.14 8.08
C THR A 85 -41.67 11.03 6.59
N GLY A 86 -40.52 10.45 6.23
CA GLY A 86 -40.14 10.24 4.83
C GLY A 86 -41.11 9.32 4.07
N GLN A 87 -41.65 8.29 4.72
CA GLN A 87 -42.69 7.43 4.12
C GLN A 87 -44.01 8.17 3.90
N VAL A 88 -44.44 9.01 4.86
CA VAL A 88 -45.66 9.82 4.73
C VAL A 88 -45.53 10.84 3.59
N ILE A 89 -44.37 11.48 3.47
CA ILE A 89 -44.10 12.44 2.38
C ILE A 89 -44.18 11.73 1.01
N ARG A 90 -43.54 10.56 0.85
CA ARG A 90 -43.60 9.79 -0.41
C ARG A 90 -45.01 9.37 -0.80
N LEU A 91 -45.82 8.95 0.17
CA LEU A 91 -47.23 8.61 -0.06
C LEU A 91 -48.03 9.84 -0.47
N SER A 92 -47.83 10.98 0.20
CA SER A 92 -48.53 12.23 -0.14
C SER A 92 -48.16 12.74 -1.54
N THR A 93 -46.88 12.62 -1.95
CA THR A 93 -46.44 13.02 -3.29
C THR A 93 -47.02 12.12 -4.38
N ALA A 94 -47.14 10.80 -4.12
CA ALA A 94 -47.72 9.87 -5.08
C ALA A 94 -49.23 10.14 -5.28
N VAL A 95 -49.95 10.40 -4.19
CA VAL A 95 -51.38 10.75 -4.26
C VAL A 95 -51.57 12.10 -4.97
N ALA A 96 -50.77 13.12 -4.67
CA ALA A 96 -50.84 14.41 -5.34
C ALA A 96 -50.54 14.32 -6.84
N ALA A 97 -49.52 13.54 -7.23
CA ALA A 97 -49.19 13.29 -8.62
C ALA A 97 -50.33 12.56 -9.36
N LEU A 98 -50.95 11.56 -8.71
CA LEU A 98 -52.09 10.84 -9.29
C LEU A 98 -53.31 11.76 -9.47
N VAL A 99 -53.59 12.62 -8.50
CA VAL A 99 -54.66 13.64 -8.63
C VAL A 99 -54.38 14.61 -9.77
N LEU A 100 -53.13 15.07 -9.93
CA LEU A 100 -52.74 15.94 -11.04
C LEU A 100 -52.85 15.23 -12.40
N ILE A 101 -52.50 13.95 -12.49
CA ILE A 101 -52.64 13.16 -13.73
C ILE A 101 -54.12 12.95 -14.07
N VAL A 102 -54.97 12.63 -13.09
CA VAL A 102 -56.41 12.41 -13.31
C VAL A 102 -57.13 13.72 -13.64
N ALA A 103 -56.86 14.79 -12.90
CA ALA A 103 -57.44 16.10 -13.20
C ALA A 103 -56.93 16.66 -14.54
N GLY A 104 -55.63 16.48 -14.82
CA GLY A 104 -55.00 16.87 -16.07
C GLY A 104 -55.55 16.10 -17.27
N SER A 105 -55.73 14.78 -17.16
CA SER A 105 -56.31 13.95 -18.23
C SER A 105 -57.79 14.28 -18.46
N PHE A 106 -58.54 14.57 -17.40
CA PHE A 106 -59.94 14.98 -17.52
C PHE A 106 -60.09 16.34 -18.23
N LEU A 107 -59.27 17.34 -17.84
CA LEU A 107 -59.27 18.64 -18.49
C LEU A 107 -58.75 18.57 -19.93
N PHE A 108 -57.71 17.78 -20.18
CA PHE A 108 -57.16 17.58 -21.52
C PHE A 108 -58.16 16.91 -22.46
N GLY A 109 -58.80 15.81 -22.03
CA GLY A 109 -59.83 15.13 -22.82
C GLY A 109 -61.03 16.03 -23.12
N ARG A 110 -61.48 16.83 -22.14
CA ARG A 110 -62.61 17.75 -22.33
C ARG A 110 -62.29 18.90 -23.28
N PHE A 111 -61.07 19.41 -23.25
CA PHE A 111 -60.70 20.62 -24.01
C PHE A 111 -60.18 20.29 -25.42
N TRP A 112 -59.40 19.21 -25.58
CA TRP A 112 -58.79 18.84 -26.86
C TRP A 112 -59.60 17.82 -27.67
N LEU A 113 -60.50 17.05 -27.04
CA LEU A 113 -61.30 16.01 -27.70
C LEU A 113 -62.81 16.16 -27.41
N PRO A 114 -63.45 17.31 -27.69
CA PRO A 114 -64.86 17.53 -27.39
C PRO A 114 -65.84 16.59 -28.15
N ASN A 115 -65.38 15.85 -29.16
CA ASN A 115 -66.22 15.03 -30.06
C ASN A 115 -66.03 13.50 -29.97
N LEU A 116 -65.25 12.96 -29.03
CA LEU A 116 -65.00 11.50 -28.94
C LEU A 116 -65.89 10.75 -27.92
N SER A 117 -66.93 11.37 -27.38
CA SER A 117 -67.85 10.71 -26.43
C SER A 117 -68.90 9.78 -27.07
N THR A 118 -68.79 9.46 -28.36
CA THR A 118 -69.61 8.43 -29.00
C THR A 118 -68.78 7.17 -29.23
N PRO A 119 -69.13 6.02 -28.63
CA PRO A 119 -68.42 4.77 -28.90
C PRO A 119 -68.85 4.27 -30.28
N VAL A 120 -67.95 4.34 -31.26
CA VAL A 120 -68.12 3.69 -32.57
C VAL A 120 -66.81 2.98 -32.87
N GLY A 121 -66.95 1.69 -33.20
CA GLY A 121 -65.86 0.77 -33.40
C GLY A 121 -65.19 0.85 -34.77
N ASP A 122 -64.25 -0.06 -34.89
CA ASP A 122 -63.66 -0.66 -36.08
C ASP A 122 -62.64 0.08 -36.96
N GLU A 123 -61.65 -0.75 -37.32
CA GLU A 123 -60.75 -0.73 -38.48
C GLU A 123 -59.54 0.22 -38.56
N LEU A 124 -58.38 -0.39 -38.26
CA LEU A 124 -57.27 -0.71 -39.19
C LEU A 124 -56.40 0.40 -39.81
N THR A 125 -55.09 0.12 -39.69
CA THR A 125 -53.92 0.52 -40.51
C THR A 125 -53.37 1.94 -40.36
N ALA A 126 -52.10 2.07 -39.96
CA ALA A 126 -50.96 2.18 -40.88
C ALA A 126 -49.66 2.57 -40.14
N SER A 127 -48.55 2.13 -40.74
CA SER A 127 -47.16 2.06 -40.30
C SER A 127 -46.35 3.37 -40.22
N GLU A 128 -45.15 3.22 -39.65
CA GLU A 128 -43.82 3.75 -40.03
C GLU A 128 -43.13 4.70 -39.02
N THR A 129 -42.03 4.35 -38.33
CA THR A 129 -40.60 4.08 -38.68
C THR A 129 -39.71 5.30 -38.39
N LEU A 130 -38.69 5.16 -37.52
CA LEU A 130 -37.24 5.35 -37.80
C LEU A 130 -36.41 5.71 -36.54
N ALA A 131 -35.44 4.84 -36.28
CA ALA A 131 -34.26 5.06 -35.45
C ALA A 131 -33.13 5.67 -36.30
N THR A 132 -32.15 6.34 -35.69
CA THR A 132 -30.71 6.31 -36.09
C THR A 132 -29.87 6.97 -34.98
N GLY A 133 -28.80 6.29 -34.55
CA GLY A 133 -27.76 6.81 -33.66
C GLY A 133 -26.49 7.15 -34.43
N GLU A 134 -25.59 7.91 -33.82
CA GLU A 134 -24.24 8.15 -34.35
C GLU A 134 -23.22 8.41 -33.22
N SER A 135 -22.05 7.81 -33.37
CA SER A 135 -20.91 7.77 -32.45
C SER A 135 -19.68 8.33 -33.15
N ILE A 136 -18.88 9.20 -32.52
CA ILE A 136 -17.60 9.67 -33.07
C ILE A 136 -16.51 9.73 -31.97
N SER A 137 -15.34 9.20 -32.33
CA SER A 137 -14.15 8.93 -31.52
C SER A 137 -13.08 10.04 -31.59
N LEU A 138 -12.19 10.06 -30.59
CA LEU A 138 -10.98 10.90 -30.44
C LEU A 138 -9.78 10.44 -31.29
N PRO A 139 -8.77 11.33 -31.49
CA PRO A 139 -7.38 10.92 -31.76
C PRO A 139 -6.34 11.37 -30.71
N GLU A 140 -5.29 10.54 -30.60
CA GLU A 140 -4.11 10.51 -29.71
C GLU A 140 -2.95 11.45 -30.17
N ALA A 141 -2.05 11.84 -29.26
CA ALA A 141 -0.81 12.58 -29.54
C ALA A 141 0.43 11.97 -28.83
N PRO A 142 1.63 11.94 -29.46
CA PRO A 142 2.81 11.20 -28.95
C PRO A 142 3.87 12.01 -28.17
N LEU A 143 4.72 11.28 -27.42
CA LEU A 143 5.84 11.71 -26.54
C LEU A 143 7.22 11.77 -27.25
N PRO A 144 8.19 12.60 -26.77
CA PRO A 144 9.60 12.54 -27.20
C PRO A 144 10.59 11.90 -26.20
N HIS A 145 11.72 11.45 -26.76
CA HIS A 145 12.84 10.64 -26.22
C HIS A 145 13.93 11.43 -25.44
N PRO A 146 14.83 10.76 -24.68
CA PRO A 146 15.81 11.38 -23.77
C PRO A 146 17.21 11.66 -24.38
N THR A 147 17.87 12.71 -23.86
CA THR A 147 19.25 13.13 -24.21
C THR A 147 20.27 12.66 -23.16
N ALA A 148 21.39 12.08 -23.58
CA ALA A 148 22.50 11.64 -22.74
C ALA A 148 23.53 12.77 -22.49
N VAL A 149 24.17 12.78 -21.31
CA VAL A 149 25.27 13.68 -20.94
C VAL A 149 26.44 12.86 -20.37
N PRO A 150 27.71 13.12 -20.78
CA PRO A 150 28.88 12.36 -20.34
C PRO A 150 29.52 12.84 -19.04
N THR A 151 30.10 11.87 -18.33
CA THR A 151 30.82 11.93 -17.05
C THR A 151 32.28 12.39 -17.22
N ALA A 152 32.74 13.31 -16.36
CA ALA A 152 34.17 13.54 -16.10
C ALA A 152 34.42 13.59 -14.57
N ARG A 153 35.40 12.81 -14.09
CA ARG A 153 35.79 12.65 -12.67
C ARG A 153 37.16 13.31 -12.44
N PRO A 154 37.35 14.15 -11.41
CA PRO A 154 38.69 14.55 -10.99
C PRO A 154 39.25 13.61 -9.92
N ALA A 155 40.56 13.35 -10.01
CA ALA A 155 41.36 12.66 -9.00
C ALA A 155 41.68 13.60 -7.83
N ILE A 156 41.56 13.12 -6.59
CA ILE A 156 41.98 13.84 -5.38
C ILE A 156 42.87 12.91 -4.55
N ALA A 157 43.98 13.50 -4.09
CA ALA A 157 45.15 12.90 -3.48
C ALA A 157 44.92 12.26 -2.09
N GLU A 158 45.80 11.31 -1.80
CA GLU A 158 45.98 10.54 -0.58
C GLU A 158 46.74 11.35 0.50
N PRO A 159 46.30 11.40 1.78
CA PRO A 159 47.08 11.97 2.86
C PRO A 159 47.72 10.91 3.78
N GLU A 160 48.98 11.17 4.16
CA GLU A 160 49.82 10.43 5.12
C GLU A 160 49.21 10.26 6.53
N PRO A 161 49.62 9.23 7.31
CA PRO A 161 49.08 8.95 8.64
C PRO A 161 49.88 9.65 9.76
N VAL A 162 49.20 10.41 10.63
CA VAL A 162 49.82 10.94 11.87
C VAL A 162 48.89 10.82 13.08
N ALA A 163 49.49 10.28 14.15
CA ALA A 163 49.23 10.42 15.59
C ALA A 163 48.12 9.59 16.27
N THR A 164 48.62 8.59 17.00
CA THR A 164 48.05 7.94 18.18
C THR A 164 47.82 8.94 19.33
N THR A 165 46.60 8.97 19.89
CA THR A 165 46.31 9.64 21.18
C THR A 165 45.50 8.70 22.10
N GLY A 166 46.16 8.21 23.16
CA GLY A 166 46.07 8.83 24.50
C GLY A 166 44.80 8.70 25.34
N ASN A 167 43.74 8.01 24.91
CA ASN A 167 42.49 8.03 25.69
C ASN A 167 41.62 6.76 25.58
N GLY A 168 42.22 5.57 25.48
CA GLY A 168 41.58 4.26 25.81
C GLY A 168 40.31 3.87 25.03
N ARG A 169 39.76 4.77 24.23
CA ARG A 169 38.73 4.56 23.22
C ARG A 169 39.48 4.41 21.92
N VAL A 170 39.73 3.17 21.53
CA VAL A 170 40.07 2.86 20.14
C VAL A 170 38.88 3.39 19.34
N SER A 171 39.07 4.46 18.58
CA SER A 171 38.09 4.86 17.58
C SER A 171 37.87 3.65 16.71
N ALA A 172 36.67 3.08 16.72
CA ALA A 172 36.34 1.87 15.97
C ALA A 172 36.80 1.95 14.51
N TRP A 173 36.95 3.17 13.96
CA TRP A 173 37.52 3.54 12.67
C TRP A 173 38.97 3.11 12.38
N GLN A 174 39.80 2.75 13.37
CA GLN A 174 41.24 2.49 13.16
C GLN A 174 41.60 1.03 12.85
N SER A 175 40.66 0.09 12.93
CA SER A 175 40.91 -1.34 12.74
C SER A 175 39.93 -2.02 11.78
N TRP A 176 39.47 -1.31 10.75
CA TRP A 176 38.53 -1.87 9.78
C TRP A 176 39.29 -2.84 8.89
N THR A 177 38.94 -4.13 8.99
CA THR A 177 39.41 -5.14 8.03
C THR A 177 38.25 -5.37 7.08
N SER A 178 38.41 -5.08 5.79
CA SER A 178 37.36 -5.36 4.82
C SER A 178 37.10 -6.87 4.75
N ALA A 179 35.85 -7.27 4.95
CA ALA A 179 35.40 -8.65 4.77
C ALA A 179 35.36 -9.06 3.29
N ALA A 180 35.42 -8.10 2.36
CA ALA A 180 35.30 -8.30 0.92
C ALA A 180 36.28 -7.41 0.14
N PRO A 181 37.59 -7.65 0.27
CA PRO A 181 38.61 -6.81 -0.37
C PRO A 181 38.56 -6.96 -1.90
N GLY A 182 38.69 -5.84 -2.61
CA GLY A 182 38.79 -5.80 -4.08
C GLY A 182 37.48 -5.94 -4.86
N GLN A 183 36.33 -6.12 -4.19
CA GLN A 183 35.04 -6.15 -4.87
C GLN A 183 34.60 -4.77 -5.35
N SER A 184 33.97 -4.71 -6.53
CA SER A 184 33.22 -3.55 -6.97
C SER A 184 31.97 -3.31 -6.10
N PRO A 185 31.40 -2.10 -6.07
CA PRO A 185 30.18 -1.83 -5.31
C PRO A 185 29.01 -2.77 -5.67
N GLU A 186 28.89 -3.14 -6.94
CA GLU A 186 27.86 -4.04 -7.44
C GLU A 186 28.09 -5.48 -6.98
N GLU A 187 29.34 -5.98 -7.04
CA GLU A 187 29.71 -7.30 -6.53
C GLU A 187 29.54 -7.40 -5.01
N LEU A 188 29.86 -6.32 -4.28
CA LEU A 188 29.65 -6.24 -2.84
C LEU A 188 28.15 -6.27 -2.50
N ALA A 189 27.32 -5.55 -3.26
CA ALA A 189 25.88 -5.59 -3.09
C ALA A 189 25.31 -6.99 -3.39
N ALA A 190 25.80 -7.65 -4.44
CA ALA A 190 25.42 -9.03 -4.77
C ALA A 190 25.83 -10.00 -3.66
N THR A 191 27.07 -9.92 -3.16
CA THR A 191 27.57 -10.76 -2.07
C THR A 191 26.73 -10.60 -0.80
N ILE A 192 26.32 -9.37 -0.46
CA ILE A 192 25.42 -9.11 0.67
C ILE A 192 24.05 -9.74 0.45
N MET A 193 23.50 -9.66 -0.78
CA MET A 193 22.22 -10.27 -1.11
C MET A 193 22.30 -11.81 -1.06
N ASP A 194 23.37 -12.41 -1.59
CA ASP A 194 23.63 -13.85 -1.53
C ASP A 194 23.68 -14.34 -0.09
N ALA A 195 24.50 -13.70 0.76
CA ALA A 195 24.63 -14.05 2.18
C ALA A 195 23.29 -13.94 2.92
N ALA A 196 22.50 -12.90 2.62
CA ALA A 196 21.21 -12.73 3.24
C ALA A 196 20.12 -13.72 2.75
N LEU A 197 20.13 -14.08 1.46
CA LEU A 197 19.27 -15.15 0.94
C LEU A 197 19.64 -16.50 1.54
N ALA A 198 20.93 -16.75 1.76
CA ALA A 198 21.45 -17.93 2.44
C ALA A 198 21.22 -17.91 3.96
N ARG A 199 20.81 -16.77 4.54
CA ARG A 199 20.71 -16.52 5.98
C ARG A 199 22.04 -16.75 6.72
N ASP A 200 23.14 -16.37 6.10
CA ASP A 200 24.47 -16.40 6.70
C ASP A 200 24.66 -15.19 7.63
N GLU A 201 24.06 -15.29 8.81
CA GLU A 201 24.11 -14.24 9.83
C GLU A 201 25.55 -13.94 10.28
N ALA A 202 26.42 -14.96 10.32
CA ALA A 202 27.81 -14.80 10.73
C ALA A 202 28.61 -13.95 9.73
N PHE A 203 28.48 -14.25 8.43
CA PHE A 203 29.14 -13.44 7.39
C PHE A 203 28.62 -12.01 7.36
N LEU A 204 27.30 -11.84 7.47
CA LEU A 204 26.69 -10.51 7.53
C LEU A 204 27.19 -9.75 8.76
N ASP A 205 27.16 -10.36 9.94
CA ASP A 205 27.66 -9.73 11.16
C ASP A 205 29.15 -9.40 11.05
N ASP A 206 30.01 -10.24 10.48
CA ASP A 206 31.42 -9.89 10.27
C ASP A 206 31.57 -8.70 9.31
N LEU A 207 30.77 -8.66 8.25
CA LEU A 207 30.71 -7.56 7.30
C LEU A 207 30.16 -6.26 7.95
N PHE A 208 29.31 -6.36 8.98
CA PHE A 208 28.67 -5.23 9.68
C PHE A 208 29.36 -4.76 10.96
N VAL A 209 29.92 -5.68 11.76
CA VAL A 209 30.66 -5.45 12.99
C VAL A 209 32.00 -4.78 12.68
N GLY A 210 32.60 -5.10 11.52
CA GLY A 210 33.71 -4.34 10.96
C GLY A 210 33.40 -2.86 10.71
N MET A 211 32.12 -2.45 10.71
CA MET A 211 31.68 -1.10 10.34
C MET A 211 31.25 -0.22 11.53
N GLY A 212 31.57 -0.62 12.76
CA GLY A 212 31.22 0.15 13.97
C GLY A 212 29.71 0.20 14.27
N ALA A 213 28.90 -0.62 13.59
CA ALA A 213 27.46 -0.73 13.80
C ALA A 213 27.07 -1.55 15.05
N ALA A 214 28.04 -1.97 15.86
CA ALA A 214 27.88 -2.85 17.02
C ALA A 214 26.93 -2.35 18.14
N GLN A 215 26.37 -1.14 18.03
CA GLN A 215 25.40 -0.59 18.99
C GLN A 215 24.00 -0.36 18.45
N GLN A 216 23.76 -0.60 17.15
CA GLN A 216 22.41 -0.78 16.63
C GLN A 216 22.27 -2.25 16.29
N PRO A 217 21.13 -2.91 16.58
CA PRO A 217 20.96 -4.32 16.27
C PRO A 217 21.05 -4.51 14.75
N THR A 218 22.26 -4.80 14.25
CA THR A 218 22.55 -5.35 12.92
C THR A 218 21.73 -6.61 12.67
N THR A 219 21.28 -7.25 13.76
CA THR A 219 20.23 -8.27 13.85
C THR A 219 18.86 -7.87 13.29
N GLN A 220 18.61 -6.62 12.88
CA GLN A 220 17.41 -6.22 12.14
C GLN A 220 17.62 -5.87 10.67
N LEU A 221 18.77 -6.20 10.10
CA LEU A 221 18.95 -6.23 8.64
C LEU A 221 18.32 -7.50 8.05
N TRP A 222 17.10 -7.83 8.48
CA TRP A 222 16.30 -8.80 7.76
C TRP A 222 15.87 -8.14 6.47
N LEU A 223 16.54 -8.53 5.39
CA LEU A 223 15.91 -8.67 4.11
C LEU A 223 14.58 -9.40 4.34
N ARG A 224 13.50 -8.63 4.52
CA ARG A 224 12.13 -9.14 4.46
C ARG A 224 11.88 -9.47 3.00
N VAL A 225 12.53 -10.53 2.57
CA VAL A 225 12.27 -11.21 1.33
C VAL A 225 11.03 -12.01 1.63
N GLY A 226 9.87 -11.38 1.36
CA GLY A 226 8.58 -12.00 1.58
C GLY A 226 8.61 -13.35 0.89
N SER A 227 8.50 -14.43 1.66
CA SER A 227 8.40 -15.78 1.13
C SER A 227 7.16 -15.82 0.23
N ARG A 228 7.33 -15.63 -1.09
CA ARG A 228 6.37 -16.18 -2.04
C ARG A 228 6.32 -17.66 -1.70
N CYS A 229 5.12 -18.16 -1.47
CA CYS A 229 4.88 -19.57 -1.54
C CYS A 229 5.48 -20.05 -2.88
N SER A 230 6.50 -20.90 -2.80
CA SER A 230 7.05 -21.79 -3.84
C SER A 230 8.03 -21.30 -4.92
N GLN A 231 8.64 -20.11 -4.88
CA GLN A 231 9.79 -19.84 -5.77
C GLN A 231 11.05 -19.44 -4.98
N PRO A 232 12.16 -20.21 -5.08
CA PRO A 232 13.43 -19.81 -4.48
C PRO A 232 13.90 -18.53 -5.17
N LEU A 233 14.27 -17.54 -4.37
CA LEU A 233 14.88 -16.31 -4.86
C LEU A 233 16.38 -16.53 -4.92
N ALA A 234 16.97 -16.13 -6.03
CA ALA A 234 18.39 -16.11 -6.26
C ALA A 234 18.82 -14.68 -6.63
N THR A 235 20.11 -14.39 -6.49
CA THR A 235 20.66 -13.05 -6.68
C THR A 235 20.53 -12.54 -8.12
N ASP A 236 20.41 -13.46 -9.08
CA ASP A 236 20.08 -13.18 -10.47
C ASP A 236 18.68 -12.58 -10.69
N ASN A 237 17.78 -12.69 -9.69
CA ASN A 237 16.47 -12.05 -9.72
C ASN A 237 16.52 -10.56 -9.38
N PHE A 238 17.69 -10.06 -8.96
CA PHE A 238 17.88 -8.67 -8.57
C PHE A 238 18.71 -7.91 -9.62
N LEU A 239 18.36 -6.65 -9.82
CA LEU A 239 19.15 -5.73 -10.64
C LEU A 239 19.78 -4.67 -9.75
N PHE A 240 21.08 -4.49 -9.89
CA PHE A 240 21.87 -3.53 -9.12
C PHE A 240 22.19 -2.32 -9.99
N THR A 241 21.72 -1.15 -9.59
CA THR A 241 22.03 0.11 -10.30
C THR A 241 22.89 1.00 -9.43
N ARG A 242 24.08 1.31 -9.92
CA ARG A 242 25.01 2.22 -9.26
C ARG A 242 24.68 3.68 -9.57
N ARG A 243 24.63 4.48 -8.52
CA ARG A 243 24.60 5.95 -8.58
C ARG A 243 25.79 6.50 -7.82
N ALA A 244 26.82 6.92 -8.57
CA ALA A 244 27.92 7.66 -7.98
C ALA A 244 27.43 9.04 -7.53
N ILE A 245 27.82 9.47 -6.33
CA ILE A 245 27.57 10.83 -5.85
C ILE A 245 28.89 11.60 -6.05
N PRO A 246 29.03 12.45 -7.09
CA PRO A 246 30.33 12.93 -7.59
C PRO A 246 31.19 13.76 -6.63
N LEU A 247 30.72 14.02 -5.40
CA LEU A 247 31.35 14.92 -4.43
C LEU A 247 31.61 14.27 -3.07
N LEU A 248 31.17 13.03 -2.89
CA LEU A 248 31.37 12.27 -1.69
C LEU A 248 32.09 11.00 -2.13
N THR A 249 33.00 10.44 -1.32
CA THR A 249 33.53 9.09 -1.55
C THR A 249 32.45 8.02 -1.40
N VAL A 250 31.19 8.36 -1.68
CA VAL A 250 29.99 7.59 -1.44
C VAL A 250 29.37 7.21 -2.78
N THR A 251 29.15 5.92 -2.95
CA THR A 251 28.37 5.33 -4.03
C THR A 251 27.06 4.83 -3.44
N SER A 252 25.93 5.09 -4.09
CA SER A 252 24.67 4.41 -3.77
C SER A 252 24.44 3.27 -4.76
N VAL A 253 24.09 2.09 -4.26
CA VAL A 253 23.65 0.94 -5.06
C VAL A 253 22.18 0.71 -4.76
N SER A 254 21.35 0.97 -5.77
CA SER A 254 19.92 0.68 -5.74
C SER A 254 19.69 -0.78 -6.13
N ILE A 255 18.89 -1.49 -5.33
CA ILE A 255 18.53 -2.89 -5.54
C ILE A 255 17.09 -2.92 -6.05
N TRP A 256 16.91 -3.51 -7.23
CA TRP A 256 15.62 -3.64 -7.89
C TRP A 256 15.21 -5.10 -7.99
N TYR A 257 13.92 -5.38 -7.81
CA TYR A 257 13.29 -6.68 -8.03
C TYR A 257 11.97 -6.45 -8.75
N ASP A 258 11.73 -7.15 -9.87
CA ASP A 258 10.51 -7.02 -10.66
C ASP A 258 10.14 -5.55 -10.97
N GLN A 259 11.13 -4.75 -11.39
CA GLN A 259 11.00 -3.30 -11.68
C GLN A 259 10.65 -2.42 -10.47
N HIS A 260 10.72 -2.94 -9.24
CA HIS A 260 10.48 -2.18 -8.01
C HIS A 260 11.76 -1.99 -7.22
N LEU A 261 11.96 -0.77 -6.72
CA LEU A 261 13.08 -0.45 -5.84
C LEU A 261 12.83 -1.08 -4.47
N VAL A 262 13.57 -2.13 -4.16
CA VAL A 262 13.43 -2.89 -2.90
C VAL A 262 14.43 -2.46 -1.86
N GLY A 263 15.55 -1.83 -2.25
CA GLY A 263 16.52 -1.35 -1.28
C GLY A 263 17.59 -0.42 -1.84
N GLU A 264 18.36 0.17 -0.93
CA GLU A 264 19.48 1.05 -1.27
C GLU A 264 20.63 0.85 -0.27
N ILE A 265 21.80 0.48 -0.80
CA ILE A 265 23.04 0.37 -0.04
C ILE A 265 23.90 1.57 -0.35
N LYS A 266 24.29 2.35 0.65
CA LYS A 266 25.27 3.43 0.47
C LYS A 266 26.63 2.92 0.87
N MET A 267 27.57 2.95 -0.05
CA MET A 267 28.92 2.47 0.14
C MET A 267 29.90 3.63 0.16
N ARG A 268 30.87 3.63 1.05
CA ARG A 268 31.94 4.62 1.13
C ARG A 268 33.26 3.99 0.75
N GLN A 269 34.04 4.67 -0.10
CA GLN A 269 35.42 4.28 -0.40
C GLN A 269 36.36 4.90 0.64
N ILE A 270 37.18 4.06 1.28
CA ILE A 270 38.26 4.46 2.20
C ILE A 270 39.48 3.63 1.82
N ASP A 271 40.61 4.27 1.56
CA ASP A 271 41.88 3.62 1.20
C ASP A 271 41.79 2.59 0.05
N GLY A 272 40.92 2.88 -0.92
CA GLY A 272 40.69 2.00 -2.08
C GLY A 272 39.64 0.92 -1.87
N GLU A 273 39.24 0.65 -0.62
CA GLU A 273 38.24 -0.37 -0.26
C GLU A 273 36.84 0.23 -0.09
N TRP A 274 35.80 -0.58 -0.37
CA TRP A 274 34.40 -0.17 -0.23
C TRP A 274 33.81 -0.69 1.08
N PHE A 275 33.18 0.21 1.83
CA PHE A 275 32.52 -0.05 3.10
C PHE A 275 31.04 0.26 2.98
N THR A 276 30.16 -0.55 3.55
CA THR A 276 28.71 -0.37 3.37
C THR A 276 28.05 0.36 4.53
N THR A 277 27.01 1.12 4.24
CA THR A 277 26.14 1.78 5.21
C THR A 277 24.73 1.68 4.67
N PHE A 278 23.85 1.05 5.44
CA PHE A 278 22.45 0.94 5.06
C PHE A 278 21.74 2.20 5.51
N THR A 279 21.27 2.98 4.53
CA THR A 279 20.33 4.08 4.83
C THR A 279 18.89 3.63 4.75
N ARG A 280 18.62 2.57 3.98
CA ARG A 280 17.34 1.91 3.91
C ARG A 280 17.56 0.40 3.84
N THR A 281 17.07 -0.32 4.85
CA THR A 281 17.10 -1.79 4.82
C THR A 281 16.38 -2.27 3.56
N PRO A 282 17.03 -3.09 2.71
CA PRO A 282 16.35 -3.66 1.57
C PRO A 282 15.17 -4.51 2.07
N SER A 283 13.98 -4.15 1.61
CA SER A 283 12.73 -4.85 1.85
C SER A 283 12.11 -5.21 0.51
N VAL A 284 12.12 -6.50 0.17
CA VAL A 284 11.33 -7.01 -0.95
C VAL A 284 9.92 -7.22 -0.44
N ASN A 285 9.16 -6.13 -0.35
CA ASN A 285 7.73 -6.18 -0.14
C ASN A 285 7.06 -6.24 -1.52
N PRO A 286 6.53 -7.41 -1.96
CA PRO A 286 5.71 -7.47 -3.15
C PRO A 286 4.44 -6.63 -3.00
#